data_AF-W9AD40-F1
#
_entry.id   AF-W9AD40-F1
#
_cell.length_a   1.000
_cell.length_b   1.000
_cell.length_c   1.000
_cell.angle_alpha   90.00
_cell.angle_beta   90.00
_cell.angle_gamma   90.00
#
_symmetry.space_group_name_H-M   'P 1'
#
loop_
_entity.id
_entity.type
_entity.pdbx_description
1 polymer ?
#
loop_
_entity_poly.entity_id
_entity_poly.type
_entity_poly.pdbx_seq_one_letter_code
_entity_poly.pdbx_strand_id
1 'polypeptide(L)'
;MAELRWAESAVKDLDNVCTYIAEDSEEYARMFARRIMEAIETAAVFPHSGRIVPELKDEKVREKVLSNYRIIYRINNDAVEVVRIIHNARNFKDITQ
;
A
#
# COMPACT_ATOMS: atom_id res chain seq x y z
N MET A 1 -16.56 -2.70 -9.20
CA MET A 1 -15.25 -2.08 -8.96
C MET A 1 -15.44 -1.19 -7.74
N ALA A 2 -14.68 -1.40 -6.67
CA ALA A 2 -14.81 -0.57 -5.48
C ALA A 2 -14.24 0.83 -5.74
N GLU A 3 -14.80 1.84 -5.08
CA GLU A 3 -14.24 3.19 -5.09
C GLU A 3 -12.84 3.16 -4.45
N LEU A 4 -11.84 3.70 -5.14
CA LEU A 4 -10.48 3.76 -4.62
C LEU A 4 -10.26 5.07 -3.86
N ARG A 5 -9.89 4.96 -2.58
CA ARG A 5 -9.56 6.09 -1.71
C ARG A 5 -8.15 5.96 -1.17
N TRP A 6 -7.52 7.10 -0.89
CA TRP A 6 -6.18 7.17 -0.33
C TRP A 6 -6.21 7.98 0.96
N ALA A 7 -5.65 7.41 2.02
CA ALA A 7 -5.31 8.17 3.21
C ALA A 7 -4.13 9.11 2.90
N GLU A 8 -4.09 10.28 3.54
CA GLU A 8 -2.95 11.20 3.41
C GLU A 8 -1.61 10.53 3.77
N SER A 9 -1.62 9.61 4.75
CA SER A 9 -0.45 8.81 5.11
C SER A 9 0.04 7.93 3.96
N ALA A 10 -0.87 7.31 3.19
CA ALA A 10 -0.49 6.49 2.04
C ALA A 10 0.11 7.33 0.91
N VAL A 11 -0.41 8.54 0.69
CA VAL A 11 0.14 9.46 -0.32
C VAL A 11 1.56 9.88 0.08
N LYS A 12 1.77 10.27 1.34
CA LYS A 12 3.09 10.63 1.88
C LYS A 12 4.06 9.45 1.85
N ASP A 13 3.59 8.26 2.19
CA ASP A 13 4.39 7.03 2.14
C ASP A 13 4.89 6.77 0.71
N LEU A 14 4.01 6.86 -0.30
CA LEU A 14 4.38 6.67 -1.70
C LEU A 14 5.40 7.72 -2.16
N ASP A 15 5.16 8.99 -1.86
CA ASP A 15 6.04 10.10 -2.22
C ASP A 15 7.44 9.93 -1.61
N ASN A 16 7.51 9.59 -0.33
CA ASN A 16 8.77 9.31 0.37
C ASN A 16 9.53 8.14 -0.25
N VAL A 17 8.83 7.05 -0.60
CA VAL A 17 9.46 5.88 -1.21
C VAL A 17 9.97 6.18 -2.62
N CYS A 18 9.17 6.89 -3.43
CA CYS A 18 9.59 7.29 -4.77
C CYS A 18 10.77 8.25 -4.72
N THR A 19 10.77 9.23 -3.81
CA THR A 19 11.88 10.17 -3.61
C THR A 19 13.15 9.41 -3.20
N TYR A 20 13.06 8.50 -2.24
CA TYR A 20 14.19 7.69 -1.80
C TYR A 20 14.79 6.83 -2.93
N ILE A 21 13.95 6.19 -3.75
CA ILE A 21 14.42 5.39 -4.89
C ILE A 21 15.02 6.29 -5.98
N ALA A 22 14.47 7.49 -6.18
CA ALA A 22 14.92 8.43 -7.20
C ALA A 22 16.33 8.97 -6.93
N GLU A 23 16.81 8.96 -5.67
CA GLU A 23 18.19 9.29 -5.32
C GLU A 23 19.21 8.38 -6.02
N ASP A 24 18.85 7.12 -6.28
CA ASP A 24 19.67 6.16 -7.02
C ASP A 24 19.27 6.10 -8.51
N SER A 25 17.96 6.13 -8.80
CA SER A 25 17.45 6.14 -10.18
C SER A 25 16.00 6.58 -10.30
N GLU A 26 15.79 7.68 -11.03
CA GLU A 26 14.45 8.18 -11.38
C GLU A 26 13.63 7.20 -12.25
N GLU A 27 14.29 6.41 -13.10
CA GLU A 27 13.62 5.40 -13.91
C GLU A 27 13.05 4.29 -13.04
N TYR A 28 13.85 3.78 -12.09
CA TYR A 28 13.38 2.79 -11.12
C TYR A 28 12.27 3.35 -10.23
N ALA A 29 12.35 4.62 -9.82
CA ALA A 29 11.29 5.26 -9.03
C ALA A 29 9.95 5.30 -9.80
N ARG A 30 9.97 5.65 -11.09
CA ARG A 30 8.77 5.65 -11.95
C ARG A 30 8.21 4.25 -12.16
N MET A 31 9.07 3.26 -12.43
CA MET A 31 8.65 1.86 -12.54
C MET A 31 8.03 1.36 -11.25
N PHE A 32 8.61 1.72 -10.10
CA PHE A 32 8.10 1.33 -8.80
C PHE A 32 6.72 1.94 -8.51
N ALA A 33 6.55 3.24 -8.75
CA ALA A 33 5.27 3.93 -8.60
C ALA A 33 4.17 3.25 -9.43
N ARG A 34 4.47 2.92 -10.69
CA ARG A 34 3.54 2.23 -11.58
C ARG A 34 3.12 0.86 -11.02
N ARG A 35 4.08 0.06 -10.51
CA ARG A 35 3.78 -1.25 -9.93
C ARG A 35 2.92 -1.15 -8.66
N ILE A 36 3.11 -0.10 -7.85
CA ILE A 36 2.24 0.18 -6.70
C ILE A 36 0.82 0.48 -7.17
N MET A 37 0.66 1.37 -8.16
CA MET A 37 -0.65 1.71 -8.72
C MET A 37 -1.38 0.48 -9.28
N GLU A 38 -0.69 -0.34 -10.09
CA GLU A 38 -1.26 -1.58 -10.64
C GLU A 38 -1.71 -2.56 -9.54
N ALA A 39 -0.93 -2.68 -8.45
CA ALA A 39 -1.27 -3.53 -7.32
C ALA A 39 -2.53 -3.05 -6.57
N ILE A 40 -2.67 -1.73 -6.42
CA ILE A 40 -3.81 -1.05 -5.77
C ILE A 40 -5.06 -1.13 -6.63
N GLU A 41 -4.97 -0.87 -7.93
CA GLU A 41 -6.08 -1.02 -8.88
C GLU A 41 -6.61 -2.46 -8.86
N THR A 42 -5.69 -3.45 -8.86
CA THR A 42 -6.08 -4.84 -8.72
C THR A 42 -6.76 -5.12 -7.38
N ALA A 43 -6.36 -4.44 -6.30
CA ALA A 43 -7.01 -4.56 -5.00
C ALA A 43 -8.42 -3.93 -5.00
N ALA A 44 -8.64 -2.82 -5.72
CA ALA A 44 -9.97 -2.23 -5.88
C ALA A 44 -10.93 -3.13 -6.70
N VAL A 45 -10.39 -3.94 -7.62
CA VAL A 45 -11.18 -4.93 -8.37
C VAL A 45 -11.43 -6.20 -7.56
N PHE A 46 -10.41 -6.68 -6.82
CA PHE A 46 -10.49 -7.89 -5.99
C PHE A 46 -10.06 -7.60 -4.54
N PRO A 47 -10.92 -6.94 -3.72
CA PRO A 47 -10.53 -6.49 -2.38
C PRO A 47 -10.06 -7.60 -1.46
N HIS A 48 -10.63 -8.79 -1.58
CA HIS A 48 -10.28 -9.94 -0.74
C HIS A 48 -9.07 -10.75 -1.24
N SER A 49 -8.41 -10.34 -2.34
CA SER A 49 -7.24 -11.07 -2.88
C SER A 49 -5.97 -10.87 -2.07
N GLY A 50 -5.90 -9.82 -1.24
CA GLY A 50 -4.79 -9.57 -0.33
C GLY A 50 -4.80 -10.51 0.87
N ARG A 51 -3.64 -10.70 1.50
CA ARG A 51 -3.55 -11.44 2.77
C ARG A 51 -4.10 -10.58 3.90
N ILE A 52 -4.64 -11.20 4.93
CA ILE A 52 -5.00 -10.50 6.18
C ILE A 52 -3.71 -9.97 6.81
N VAL A 53 -3.74 -8.73 7.29
CA VAL A 53 -2.60 -8.16 8.02
C VAL A 53 -2.39 -8.96 9.32
N PRO A 54 -1.27 -9.69 9.47
CA PRO A 54 -1.06 -10.61 10.59
C PRO A 54 -1.14 -9.95 11.97
N GLU A 55 -0.74 -8.68 12.04
CA GLU A 55 -0.70 -7.87 13.26
C GLU A 55 -2.09 -7.45 13.75
N LEU A 56 -3.03 -7.25 12.81
CA LEU A 56 -4.38 -6.75 13.11
C LEU A 56 -5.42 -7.86 13.19
N LYS A 57 -5.21 -8.97 12.46
CA LYS A 57 -6.14 -10.11 12.38
C LYS A 57 -7.59 -9.71 12.03
N ASP A 58 -7.77 -8.58 11.35
CA ASP A 58 -9.05 -8.08 10.86
C ASP A 58 -9.22 -8.43 9.38
N GLU A 59 -10.29 -9.15 9.03
CA GLU A 59 -10.55 -9.55 7.64
C GLU A 59 -10.79 -8.38 6.70
N LYS A 60 -11.15 -7.21 7.23
CA LYS A 60 -11.31 -5.97 6.47
C LYS A 60 -9.99 -5.26 6.22
N VAL A 61 -8.93 -5.58 6.95
CA VAL A 61 -7.61 -4.98 6.74
C VAL A 61 -6.70 -5.98 6.06
N ARG A 62 -6.35 -5.67 4.82
CA ARG A 62 -5.63 -6.54 3.91
C ARG A 62 -4.35 -5.89 3.47
N GLU A 63 -3.44 -6.71 3.00
CA GLU A 63 -2.21 -6.22 2.40
C GLU A 63 -1.78 -7.00 1.18
N LYS A 64 -1.11 -6.28 0.28
CA LYS A 64 -0.34 -6.83 -0.82
C LYS A 64 1.14 -6.57 -0.59
N VAL A 65 1.95 -7.59 -0.85
CA VAL A 65 3.40 -7.48 -0.77
C VAL A 65 3.92 -7.26 -2.18
N LEU A 66 4.63 -6.16 -2.38
CA LEU A 66 5.33 -5.83 -3.62
C LEU A 66 6.80 -5.63 -3.31
N SER A 67 7.65 -6.59 -3.71
CA SER A 67 9.07 -6.58 -3.36
C SER A 67 9.24 -6.44 -1.83
N ASN A 68 9.99 -5.45 -1.37
CA ASN A 68 10.19 -5.16 0.05
C ASN A 68 9.16 -4.19 0.64
N TYR A 69 8.01 -3.99 0.00
CA TYR A 69 6.97 -3.08 0.49
C TYR A 69 5.64 -3.79 0.74
N ARG A 70 4.94 -3.38 1.78
CA ARG A 70 3.58 -3.80 2.13
C ARG A 70 2.64 -2.64 1.81
N ILE A 71 1.68 -2.89 0.94
CA ILE A 71 0.59 -1.98 0.63
C ILE A 71 -0.59 -2.40 1.49
N ILE A 72 -0.89 -1.62 2.53
CA ILE A 72 -1.95 -1.92 3.48
C ILE A 72 -3.19 -1.13 3.09
N TYR A 73 -4.30 -1.82 2.96
CA TYR A 73 -5.59 -1.24 2.60
C TYR A 73 -6.73 -1.80 3.45
N ARG A 74 -7.79 -1.01 3.59
CA ARG A 74 -9.02 -1.38 4.27
C ARG A 74 -10.15 -1.55 3.26
N ILE A 75 -10.91 -2.62 3.43
CA ILE A 75 -12.15 -2.88 2.71
C ILE A 75 -13.30 -2.27 3.51
N ASN A 76 -13.96 -1.29 2.92
CA ASN A 76 -15.26 -0.78 3.35
C ASN A 76 -16.31 -1.23 2.34
N ASN A 77 -17.61 -1.09 2.67
CA ASN A 77 -18.71 -1.65 1.87
C ASN A 77 -18.55 -1.44 0.35
N ASP A 78 -18.30 -0.19 -0.06
CA ASP A 78 -18.19 0.16 -1.48
C ASP A 78 -16.81 0.73 -1.87
N ALA A 79 -15.83 0.70 -0.96
CA ALA A 79 -14.55 1.36 -1.16
C ALA A 79 -13.35 0.55 -0.66
N VAL A 80 -12.25 0.66 -1.39
CA VAL A 80 -10.92 0.24 -0.93
C VAL A 80 -10.14 1.49 -0.57
N GLU A 81 -9.77 1.61 0.70
CA GLU A 81 -8.98 2.71 1.23
C GLU A 81 -7.54 2.26 1.42
N VAL A 82 -6.60 2.82 0.66
CA VAL A 82 -5.16 2.59 0.86
C VAL A 82 -4.72 3.41 2.07
N VAL A 83 -4.24 2.74 3.12
CA VAL A 83 -3.96 3.38 4.41
C VAL A 83 -2.48 3.68 4.57
N ARG A 84 -1.60 2.73 4.20
CA ARG A 84 -0.14 2.85 4.34
C ARG A 84 0.61 2.09 3.24
N ILE A 85 1.80 2.58 2.90
CA ILE A 85 2.77 1.87 2.04
C ILE A 85 4.10 1.82 2.80
N ILE A 86 4.42 0.69 3.42
CA ILE A 86 5.56 0.58 4.33
C ILE A 86 6.61 -0.39 3.81
N HIS A 87 7.88 -0.08 4.06
CA HIS A 87 8.95 -1.02 3.81
C HIS A 87 8.85 -2.18 4.81
N ASN A 88 8.84 -3.42 4.32
CA ASN A 88 8.67 -4.66 5.10
C ASN A 88 9.74 -4.82 6.20
N ALA A 89 10.95 -4.28 5.99
CA ALA A 89 12.02 -4.28 6.99
C ALA A 89 11.96 -3.11 7.98
N ARG A 90 11.13 -2.08 7.74
CA ARG A 90 10.89 -1.01 8.73
C ARG A 90 9.73 -1.49 9.61
N ASN A 91 10.03 -1.75 10.88
CA ASN A 91 9.09 -2.35 11.84
C ASN A 91 7.71 -1.67 11.84
N PHE A 92 6.65 -2.47 11.82
CA PHE A 92 5.24 -2.07 11.95
C PHE A 92 4.90 -1.27 13.25
N LYS A 93 5.87 -1.07 14.15
CA LYS A 93 5.65 -0.43 15.46
C LYS A 93 5.32 1.07 15.39
N ASP A 94 5.48 1.72 14.24
CA ASP A 94 5.24 3.17 14.08
C ASP A 94 3.87 3.51 13.46
N ILE A 95 2.90 2.59 13.50
CA ILE A 95 1.55 2.78 12.89
C ILE A 95 0.47 3.04 13.95
N THR A 96 0.87 3.29 15.21
CA THR A 96 -0.02 3.74 16.29
C THR A 96 0.66 4.86 17.08
N GLN A 97 0.64 6.07 16.53
CA GLN A 97 0.62 7.32 17.29
C GLN A 97 -0.39 8.27 16.66
#